data_AF-A0AAW0SDF6-F1
#
_entry.id   AF-A0AAW0SDF6-F1
#
_cell.length_a   1.000
_cell.length_b   1.000
_cell.length_c   1.000
_cell.angle_alpha   90.00
_cell.angle_beta   90.00
_cell.angle_gamma   90.00
#
_symmetry.space_group_name_H-M   'P 1'
#
loop_
_entity.id
_entity.type
_entity.pdbx_description
1 polymer ?
#
loop_
_entity_poly.entity_id
_entity_poly.type
_entity_poly.pdbx_seq_one_letter_code
_entity_poly.pdbx_strand_id
1 'polypeptide(L)' 'MKDDLLMLNLFPEVPTNTYSSRNEIIFVIDRSGEEACMGKKIESARATLLLFLKSLPLGCLFNIVSFGSSFSVLFKK' A
#
# COMPACT_ATOMS: atom_id res chain seq x y z
N MET A 1 25.18 -40.51 -20.50
CA MET A 1 25.13 -39.53 -19.40
C MET A 1 23.67 -39.41 -19.02
N LYS A 2 23.32 -39.64 -17.75
CA LYS A 2 21.93 -39.54 -17.28
C LYS A 2 21.80 -38.12 -16.72
N ASP A 3 20.97 -37.30 -17.33
CA ASP A 3 20.76 -35.93 -16.86
C ASP A 3 19.78 -36.01 -15.69
N ASP A 4 20.31 -35.85 -14.48
CA ASP A 4 19.50 -35.81 -13.27
C ASP A 4 18.79 -34.45 -13.21
N LEU A 5 17.48 -34.47 -13.43
CA LEU A 5 16.63 -33.28 -13.37
C LEU A 5 16.04 -33.15 -11.97
N LEU A 6 16.33 -32.03 -11.32
CA LEU A 6 15.72 -31.63 -10.06
C LEU A 6 14.78 -30.45 -10.29
N MET A 7 13.50 -30.61 -9.97
CA MET A 7 12.52 -29.53 -9.95
C MET A 7 12.26 -29.11 -8.51
N LEU A 8 12.64 -27.88 -8.17
CA LEU A 8 12.34 -27.26 -6.88
C LEU A 8 11.19 -26.27 -7.07
N ASN A 9 10.06 -26.55 -6.43
CA ASN A 9 8.96 -25.61 -6.35
C ASN A 9 8.97 -24.97 -4.96
N LEU A 10 9.26 -23.66 -4.90
CA LEU A 10 9.21 -22.86 -3.68
C LEU A 10 7.88 -22.10 -3.66
N PHE A 11 6.92 -22.60 -2.89
CA PHE A 11 5.68 -21.90 -2.62
C PHE A 11 5.77 -21.26 -1.24
N PRO A 12 6.04 -19.96 -1.13
CA PRO A 12 6.04 -19.30 0.17
C PRO A 12 4.62 -19.39 0.74
N GLU A 13 4.48 -20.00 1.91
CA GLU A 13 3.25 -19.90 2.69
C GLU A 13 3.15 -18.46 3.20
N VAL A 14 2.30 -17.66 2.54
CA VAL A 14 2.02 -16.31 3.01
C VAL A 14 1.14 -16.45 4.24
N PRO A 15 1.63 -16.10 5.44
CA PRO A 15 0.90 -16.36 6.65
C PRO A 15 -0.36 -15.49 6.68
N THR A 16 -1.53 -16.14 6.67
CA THR A 16 -2.85 -15.51 6.55
C THR A 16 -3.23 -14.64 7.74
N ASN A 17 -2.53 -14.76 8.88
CA ASN A 17 -2.86 -14.15 10.17
C ASN A 17 -1.78 -13.16 10.68
N THR A 18 -1.17 -12.34 9.82
CA THR A 18 0.05 -11.61 10.21
C THR A 18 0.02 -10.10 9.99
N TYR A 19 -1.15 -9.50 10.16
CA TYR A 19 -1.15 -8.10 10.59
C TYR A 19 -0.86 -8.06 12.08
N SER A 20 0.42 -8.08 12.43
CA SER A 20 0.84 -7.74 13.79
C SER A 20 0.45 -6.28 14.04
N SER A 21 0.00 -5.95 15.25
CA SER A 21 -0.16 -4.55 15.68
C SER A 21 1.15 -3.74 15.57
N ARG A 22 2.28 -4.40 15.32
CA ARG A 22 3.58 -3.76 15.04
C ARG A 22 3.83 -3.41 13.58
N ASN A 23 2.92 -3.73 12.67
CA ASN A 23 3.09 -3.36 11.26
C ASN A 23 2.83 -1.86 11.06
N GLU A 24 3.64 -1.22 10.23
CA GLU A 24 3.44 0.15 9.78
C GLU A 24 2.96 0.14 8.33
N ILE A 25 1.83 0.80 8.06
CA ILE A 25 1.22 0.88 6.72
C ILE A 25 1.35 2.32 6.20
N ILE A 26 2.07 2.48 5.09
CA ILE A 26 2.26 3.80 4.46
C ILE A 26 1.43 3.85 3.17
N PHE A 27 0.40 4.70 3.15
CA PHE A 27 -0.38 4.96 1.95
C PHE A 27 0.32 6.03 1.10
N VAL A 28 0.78 5.66 -0.09
CA VAL A 28 1.40 6.59 -1.02
C VAL A 28 0.38 7.02 -2.07
N ILE A 29 0.01 8.29 -2.06
CA ILE A 29 -1.08 8.86 -2.86
C ILE A 29 -0.51 9.77 -3.94
N ASP A 30 -0.69 9.37 -5.19
CA ASP A 30 -0.37 10.17 -6.36
C ASP A 30 -1.40 11.29 -6.54
N ARG A 31 -0.94 12.53 -6.56
CA ARG A 31 -1.70 13.74 -6.89
C ARG A 31 -1.11 14.47 -8.11
N SER A 32 -0.35 13.75 -8.94
CA SER A 32 0.13 14.23 -10.23
C SER A 32 -0.99 14.20 -11.27
N GLY A 33 -0.87 15.06 -12.27
CA GLY A 33 -1.82 15.17 -13.37
C GLY A 33 -2.29 16.60 -13.59
N GLU A 34 -2.91 16.83 -14.74
CA GLU A 34 -3.44 18.13 -15.13
C GLU A 34 -4.79 18.41 -14.42
N GLU A 35 -4.99 19.68 -14.03
CA GLU A 35 -6.16 20.20 -13.31
C GLU A 35 -7.51 19.67 -13.86
N ALA A 36 -7.64 19.55 -15.19
CA ALA A 36 -8.87 19.10 -15.86
C ALA A 36 -9.22 17.62 -15.60
N CYS A 37 -8.24 16.76 -15.33
CA CYS A 37 -8.41 15.31 -15.14
C CYS A 37 -8.27 14.85 -13.68
N MET A 38 -7.90 15.76 -12.77
CA MET A 38 -7.57 15.39 -11.39
C MET A 38 -8.81 15.16 -10.51
N GLY A 39 -9.87 15.95 -10.70
CA GLY A 39 -11.04 15.94 -9.80
C GLY A 39 -11.69 14.57 -9.60
N LYS A 40 -11.94 13.81 -10.68
CA LYS A 40 -12.55 12.47 -10.55
C LYS A 40 -11.59 11.43 -9.98
N LYS A 41 -10.29 11.52 -10.33
CA LYS A 41 -9.26 10.58 -9.86
C LYS A 41 -9.00 10.77 -8.37
N ILE A 42 -8.89 12.01 -7.91
CA ILE A 42 -8.62 12.32 -6.52
C ILE A 42 -9.81 11.97 -5.61
N GLU A 43 -11.04 12.20 -6.07
CA GLU A 43 -12.24 11.78 -5.32
C GLU A 43 -12.31 10.25 -5.19
N SER A 44 -11.99 9.52 -6.25
CA SER A 44 -11.91 8.05 -6.19
C SER A 44 -10.81 7.57 -5.25
N ALA A 45 -9.62 8.18 -5.31
CA ALA A 45 -8.51 7.87 -4.41
C ALA A 45 -8.89 8.16 -2.95
N ARG A 46 -9.59 9.26 -2.68
CA ARG A 46 -10.09 9.62 -1.34
C ARG A 46 -11.10 8.61 -0.81
N ALA A 47 -12.09 8.21 -1.62
CA ALA A 47 -13.08 7.22 -1.24
C ALA A 47 -12.43 5.85 -0.93
N THR A 48 -11.47 5.45 -1.76
CA THR A 48 -10.71 4.21 -1.59
C THR A 48 -9.82 4.25 -0.36
N LEU A 49 -9.11 5.35 -0.14
CA LEU A 49 -8.30 5.56 1.06
C LEU A 49 -9.14 5.50 2.33
N LEU A 50 -10.34 6.09 2.33
CA LEU A 50 -11.26 6.00 3.46
C LEU A 50 -11.69 4.56 3.75
N LEU A 51 -11.91 3.75 2.71
CA LEU A 51 -12.20 2.32 2.87
C LEU A 51 -11.02 1.59 3.53
N PHE A 52 -9.80 1.83 3.06
CA PHE A 52 -8.61 1.19 3.63
C PHE A 52 -8.37 1.60 5.09
N LEU A 53 -8.50 2.87 5.41
CA LEU A 53 -8.38 3.38 6.78
C LEU A 53 -9.38 2.70 7.72
N LYS A 54 -10.61 2.45 7.25
CA LYS A 54 -11.63 1.73 8.03
C LYS A 54 -11.33 0.24 8.21
N SER A 55 -10.58 -0.36 7.29
CA SER A 55 -10.16 -1.77 7.37
C SER A 55 -8.88 -2.00 8.17
N LEU A 56 -8.21 -0.93 8.64
CA LEU A 56 -6.95 -1.08 9.35
C LEU A 56 -7.12 -1.87 10.66
N PRO A 57 -6.23 -2.85 10.91
CA PRO A 57 -6.21 -3.59 12.17
C PRO A 57 -5.98 -2.66 13.36
N LEU A 58 -6.59 -2.98 14.50
CA LEU A 58 -6.38 -2.24 15.74
C LEU A 58 -4.91 -2.29 16.17
N GLY A 59 -4.39 -1.14 16.58
CA GLY A 59 -3.01 -1.00 17.06
C GLY A 59 -1.94 -0.87 15.97
N CYS A 60 -2.30 -1.00 14.69
CA CYS A 60 -1.39 -0.77 13.57
C CYS A 60 -1.02 0.72 13.44
N LEU A 61 0.25 1.00 13.12
CA LEU A 61 0.69 2.34 12.75
C LEU A 61 0.40 2.60 11.28
N PHE A 62 0.00 3.82 10.94
CA PHE A 62 -0.12 4.21 9.54
C PHE A 62 0.33 5.65 9.30
N ASN A 63 0.69 5.93 8.05
CA ASN A 63 0.91 7.30 7.58
C ASN A 63 0.46 7.45 6.13
N ILE A 64 0.34 8.69 5.67
CA ILE A 64 -0.05 9.01 4.30
C ILE A 64 1.00 9.93 3.70
N VAL A 65 1.56 9.53 2.57
CA VAL A 65 2.51 10.30 1.78
C VAL A 65 1.81 10.72 0.50
N SER A 66 1.56 12.01 0.33
CA SER A 66 0.99 12.54 -0.91
C SER A 66 2.11 13.08 -1.79
N PHE A 67 2.20 12.67 -3.05
CA PHE A 67 3.27 13.09 -3.96
C PHE A 67 2.75 13.58 -5.32
N GLY A 68 3.49 14.52 -5.92
CA GLY A 68 3.25 15.12 -7.23
C GLY A 68 4.49 15.89 -7.63
N SER A 69 4.39 17.20 -7.92
CA SER A 69 5.57 18.07 -8.07
C SER A 69 6.40 18.20 -6.78
N SER A 70 5.76 18.00 -5.64
CA SER A 70 6.37 17.91 -4.32
C SER A 70 5.64 16.85 -3.48
N PHE A 71 6.28 16.38 -2.41
CA PHE A 71 5.66 15.43 -1.48
C PHE A 71 5.36 16.05 -0.13
N SER A 72 4.35 15.51 0.55
CA SER A 72 4.03 15.82 1.94
C SER A 72 3.64 14.55 2.69
N VAL A 73 3.91 14.54 3.99
CA VAL A 73 3.52 13.46 4.91
C VAL A 73 2.42 13.96 5.84
N LEU A 74 1.43 13.13 6.14
CA LEU A 74 0.32 13.50 7.03
C LEU A 74 0.79 13.65 8.48
N PHE A 75 1.54 12.67 8.98
CA PHE A 75 2.14 12.70 10.31
C PHE A 75 3.66 12.90 10.17
N LYS A 76 4.18 13.96 10.80
CA LYS A 76 5.63 14.17 10.96
C LYS A 76 6.10 13.35 12.16
N LYS A 77 7.33 12.82 12.06
CA LYS A 77 7.99 12.10 13.15
C LYS A 77 8.39 13.04 14.28
#